data_AF-A0A948BLS3-F1
#
_entry.id   AF-A0A948BLS3-F1
#
_cell.length_a   1.000
_cell.length_b   1.000
_cell.length_c   1.000
_cell.angle_alpha   90.00
_cell.angle_beta   90.00
_cell.angle_gamma   90.00
#
_symmetry.space_group_name_H-M   'P 1'
#
loop_
_entity.id
_entity.type
_entity.pdbx_description
1 polymer ?
#
loop_
_entity_poly.entity_id
_entity_poly.type
_entity_poly.pdbx_seq_one_letter_code
_entity_poly.pdbx_strand_id
1 'polypeptide(L)'
;YTSIAQHVEKINIYSSFEARELFKIGIRLNPINFAWLLFLKPILIFIRKYFFMLGILDGRNGFLISAFTATVLFLTYVKLWELQIRNGK
;
A
#
# COMPACT_ATOMS: atom_id res chain seq x y z
N TYR A 1 4.98 -16.89 14.62
CA TYR A 1 4.06 -15.93 13.96
C TYR A 1 2.69 -16.13 14.59
N THR A 2 2.23 -15.29 15.52
CA THR A 2 1.09 -15.74 16.37
C THR A 2 0.07 -14.68 16.76
N SER A 3 0.17 -13.43 16.28
CA SER A 3 -0.87 -12.43 16.51
C SER A 3 -1.09 -11.55 15.29
N ILE A 4 -2.36 -11.37 14.92
CA ILE A 4 -2.81 -10.43 13.88
C ILE A 4 -2.34 -9.01 14.22
N ALA A 5 -2.27 -8.66 15.50
CA ALA A 5 -1.79 -7.35 15.96
C ALA A 5 -0.33 -7.10 15.56
N GLN A 6 0.55 -8.09 15.70
CA GLN A 6 1.95 -7.97 15.25
C GLN A 6 2.04 -7.80 13.73
N HIS A 7 1.12 -8.41 12.97
CA HIS A 7 1.08 -8.26 11.52
C HIS A 7 0.65 -6.84 11.13
N VAL A 8 -0.38 -6.31 11.78
CA VAL A 8 -0.85 -4.92 11.60
C VAL A 8 0.23 -3.92 11.99
N GLU A 9 0.95 -4.15 13.08
CA GLU A 9 2.05 -3.30 13.51
C GLU A 9 3.18 -3.25 12.47
N LYS A 10 3.58 -4.41 11.93
CA LYS A 10 4.54 -4.46 10.82
C LYS A 10 4.03 -3.68 9.61
N ILE A 11 2.80 -3.91 9.18
CA ILE A 11 2.17 -3.16 8.08
C ILE A 11 2.26 -1.65 8.34
N ASN A 12 1.97 -1.23 9.58
CA ASN A 12 2.02 0.17 9.97
C ASN A 12 3.45 0.74 9.87
N ILE A 13 4.46 0.03 10.39
CA ILE A 13 5.87 0.44 10.33
C ILE A 13 6.34 0.54 8.88
N TYR A 14 6.12 -0.51 8.07
CA TYR A 14 6.57 -0.55 6.68
C TYR A 14 5.90 0.53 5.83
N SER A 15 4.57 0.67 5.92
CA SER A 15 3.85 1.70 5.15
C SER A 15 4.25 3.12 5.57
N SER A 16 4.53 3.36 6.86
CA SER A 16 5.03 4.66 7.33
C SER A 16 6.45 4.95 6.83
N PHE A 17 7.31 3.94 6.78
CA PHE A 17 8.66 4.08 6.22
C PHE A 17 8.59 4.42 4.73
N GLU A 18 7.85 3.64 3.96
CA GLU A 18 7.70 3.83 2.52
C GLU A 18 7.06 5.18 2.18
N ALA A 19 6.04 5.61 2.93
CA ALA A 19 5.40 6.92 2.76
C ALA A 19 6.40 8.07 2.94
N ARG A 20 7.30 7.97 3.93
CA ARG A 20 8.35 8.96 4.15
C ARG A 20 9.37 8.97 3.03
N GLU A 21 9.79 7.80 2.54
CA GLU A 21 10.71 7.71 1.41
C GLU A 21 10.10 8.32 0.14
N LEU A 22 8.85 7.98 -0.18
CA LEU A 22 8.11 8.58 -1.29
C LEU A 22 8.00 10.10 -1.15
N PHE A 23 7.78 10.59 0.08
CA PHE A 23 7.74 12.02 0.35
C PHE A 23 9.12 12.69 0.14
N LYS A 24 10.21 12.05 0.58
CA LYS A 24 11.59 12.57 0.42
C LYS A 24 12.01 12.68 -1.04
N ILE A 25 11.68 11.69 -1.87
CA ILE A 25 11.99 11.71 -3.30
C ILE A 25 11.08 12.66 -4.11
N GLY A 26 10.18 13.40 -3.45
CA GLY A 26 9.34 14.40 -4.08
C GLY A 26 8.05 13.88 -4.71
N ILE A 27 7.65 12.62 -4.45
CA ILE A 27 6.31 12.17 -4.87
C ILE A 27 5.27 12.92 -4.05
N ARG A 28 4.25 13.43 -4.76
CA ARG A 28 3.15 14.20 -4.20
C ARG A 28 1.84 13.68 -4.77
N LEU A 29 0.85 13.47 -3.90
CA LEU A 29 -0.53 13.29 -4.31
C LEU A 29 -1.13 14.64 -4.65
N ASN A 30 -1.57 14.75 -5.90
CA ASN A 30 -2.34 15.88 -6.43
C ASN A 30 -3.79 15.43 -6.63
N PRO A 31 -4.79 16.34 -6.67
CA PRO A 31 -6.19 15.98 -6.85
C PRO A 31 -6.44 15.10 -8.08
N ILE A 32 -5.70 15.34 -9.16
CA ILE A 32 -5.78 14.60 -10.43
C ILE A 32 -5.32 13.15 -10.25
N ASN A 33 -4.26 12.92 -9.47
CA ASN A 33 -3.65 11.60 -9.29
C ASN A 33 -4.12 10.88 -8.03
N PHE A 34 -4.94 11.54 -7.20
CA PHE A 34 -5.39 11.04 -5.91
C PHE A 34 -6.18 9.74 -6.08
N ALA A 35 -7.22 9.76 -6.93
CA ALA A 35 -8.03 8.57 -7.17
C ALA A 35 -7.23 7.42 -7.81
N TRP A 36 -6.34 7.75 -8.74
CA TRP A 36 -5.48 6.77 -9.42
C TRP A 36 -4.49 6.09 -8.47
N LEU A 37 -3.75 6.87 -7.69
CA LEU A 37 -2.72 6.36 -6.78
C LEU A 37 -3.34 5.63 -5.58
N LEU A 38 -4.49 6.10 -5.09
CA LEU A 38 -5.12 5.54 -3.90
C LEU A 38 -5.95 4.30 -4.18
N PHE A 39 -6.70 4.25 -5.29
CA PHE A 39 -7.58 3.12 -5.59
C PHE A 39 -7.03 2.26 -6.72
N LEU A 40 -6.71 2.87 -7.86
CA LEU A 40 -6.40 2.08 -9.04
C LEU A 40 -5.03 1.37 -8.94
N LYS A 41 -4.01 2.03 -8.37
CA LYS A 41 -2.68 1.44 -8.26
C LYS A 41 -2.63 0.23 -7.30
N PRO A 42 -3.25 0.26 -6.10
CA PRO A 42 -3.36 -0.93 -5.26
C PRO A 42 -4.15 -2.07 -5.92
N ILE A 43 -5.24 -1.75 -6.63
CA ILE A 43 -6.04 -2.75 -7.37
C ILE A 43 -5.22 -3.38 -8.51
N LEU A 44 -4.49 -2.57 -9.27
CA LEU A 44 -3.61 -3.06 -10.32
C LEU A 44 -2.49 -3.95 -9.76
N ILE A 45 -1.94 -3.60 -8.60
CA ILE A 45 -0.91 -4.43 -7.94
C ILE A 45 -1.52 -5.72 -7.37
N PHE A 46 -2.75 -5.67 -6.85
CA PHE A 46 -3.50 -6.85 -6.44
C PHE A 46 -3.69 -7.79 -7.63
N ILE A 47 -4.26 -7.29 -8.73
CA ILE A 47 -4.51 -8.07 -9.94
C ILE A 47 -3.19 -8.61 -10.49
N ARG A 48 -2.16 -7.77 -10.56
CA ARG A 48 -0.85 -8.18 -11.05
C ARG A 48 -0.24 -9.29 -10.19
N LYS A 49 -0.23 -9.15 -8.87
CA LYS A 49 0.30 -10.20 -7.97
C LYS A 49 -0.54 -11.47 -8.02
N TYR A 50 -1.86 -11.34 -8.03
CA TYR A 50 -2.75 -12.48 -8.01
C TYR A 50 -2.68 -13.29 -9.31
N PHE A 51 -2.73 -12.63 -10.47
CA PHE A 51 -2.76 -13.29 -11.77
C PHE A 51 -1.37 -13.60 -12.36
N PHE A 52 -0.38 -12.70 -12.22
CA PHE A 52 0.93 -12.85 -12.89
C PHE A 52 2.01 -13.53 -12.03
N MET A 53 1.89 -13.50 -10.70
CA MET A 53 2.87 -14.13 -9.80
C MET A 53 2.42 -15.54 -9.34
N LEU A 54 1.61 -16.23 -10.14
CA LEU A 54 1.12 -17.58 -9.83
C LEU A 54 0.30 -17.64 -8.52
N GLY A 55 -0.20 -16.50 -8.01
CA GLY A 55 -1.04 -16.46 -6.81
C GLY A 55 -2.34 -17.26 -6.94
N ILE A 56 -2.79 -17.48 -8.18
CA ILE A 56 -3.87 -18.41 -8.52
C ILE A 56 -3.48 -19.88 -8.25
N LEU A 57 -2.22 -20.28 -8.44
CA LEU A 57 -1.75 -21.63 -8.11
C LEU A 57 -1.72 -21.90 -6.60
N ASP A 58 -1.47 -20.86 -5.79
CA ASP A 58 -1.52 -20.94 -4.32
C ASP A 58 -2.94 -20.84 -3.74
N GLY A 59 -3.95 -20.63 -4.60
CA GLY A 59 -5.37 -20.58 -4.24
C GLY A 59 -5.69 -19.50 -3.20
N ARG A 60 -6.12 -19.92 -2.00
CA ARG A 60 -6.56 -19.01 -0.91
C ARG A 60 -5.42 -18.17 -0.34
N ASN A 61 -4.20 -18.69 -0.29
CA ASN A 61 -3.05 -17.99 0.27
C ASN A 61 -2.59 -16.85 -0.65
N GLY A 62 -2.57 -17.09 -1.96
CA GLY A 62 -2.23 -16.06 -2.95
C GLY A 62 -3.22 -14.89 -2.95
N PHE A 63 -4.51 -15.16 -2.72
CA PHE A 63 -5.53 -14.12 -2.52
C PHE A 63 -5.24 -13.25 -1.28
N LEU A 64 -4.99 -13.88 -0.13
CA LEU A 64 -4.71 -13.17 1.12
C LEU A 64 -3.44 -12.31 1.01
N ILE A 65 -2.35 -12.85 0.46
CA ILE A 65 -1.09 -12.12 0.28
C ILE A 65 -1.28 -10.91 -0.65
N SER A 66 -2.04 -11.08 -1.73
CA SER A 66 -2.34 -10.00 -2.66
C SER A 66 -3.18 -8.90 -1.97
N ALA A 67 -4.19 -9.29 -1.18
CA ALA A 67 -5.05 -8.37 -0.43
C ALA A 67 -4.27 -7.59 0.64
N PHE A 68 -3.40 -8.27 1.40
CA PHE A 68 -2.50 -7.61 2.36
C PHE A 68 -1.55 -6.64 1.66
N THR A 69 -0.97 -7.02 0.51
CA THR A 69 -0.09 -6.12 -0.26
C THR A 69 -0.84 -4.87 -0.71
N ALA A 70 -2.06 -5.03 -1.23
CA ALA A 70 -2.89 -3.88 -1.64
C ALA A 70 -3.20 -2.96 -0.46
N THR A 71 -3.49 -3.54 0.71
CA THR A 71 -3.76 -2.80 1.95
C THR A 71 -2.52 -2.01 2.41
N VAL A 72 -1.33 -2.62 2.36
CA VAL A 72 -0.07 -1.94 2.68
C VAL A 72 0.13 -0.72 1.78
N LEU A 73 0.00 -0.90 0.46
CA LEU A 73 0.16 0.18 -0.52
C LEU A 73 -0.87 1.29 -0.34
N PHE A 74 -2.12 0.93 -0.07
CA PHE A 74 -3.17 1.89 0.23
C PHE A 74 -2.76 2.75 1.45
N LEU A 75 -2.35 2.12 2.55
CA LEU A 75 -1.90 2.83 3.75
C LEU A 75 -0.66 3.68 3.50
N THR A 76 0.28 3.22 2.68
CA THR A 76 1.45 4.00 2.25
C THR A 76 1.01 5.31 1.59
N TYR A 77 0.06 5.25 0.64
CA TYR A 77 -0.44 6.46 -0.05
C TYR A 77 -1.26 7.37 0.86
N VAL A 78 -2.10 6.83 1.75
CA VAL A 78 -2.84 7.64 2.74
C VAL A 78 -1.87 8.41 3.64
N LYS A 79 -0.83 7.75 4.14
CA LYS A 79 0.18 8.39 4.99
C LYS A 79 1.03 9.40 4.24
N LEU A 80 1.33 9.14 2.97
CA LEU A 80 2.00 10.11 2.11
C LEU A 80 1.17 11.40 2.00
N TRP A 81 -0.15 11.27 1.79
CA TRP A 81 -1.07 12.40 1.75
C TRP A 81 -1.13 13.15 3.08
N GLU A 82 -1.19 12.43 4.20
CA GLU A 82 -1.15 13.02 5.53
C GLU A 82 0.14 13.84 5.77
N LEU A 83 1.30 13.29 5.36
CA LEU A 83 2.59 13.98 5.43
C LEU A 83 2.62 15.24 4.57
N GLN A 84 1.96 15.24 3.42
CA GLN A 84 1.86 16.43 2.57
C GLN A 84 1.02 17.52 3.23
N ILE A 85 -0.12 17.16 3.84
CA ILE A 85 -0.97 18.14 4.52
C ILE A 85 -0.26 18.72 5.74
N ARG A 86 0.43 17.88 6.52
CA ARG A 86 1.17 18.31 7.73
C ARG A 86 2.33 19.24 7.41
N ASN A 87 3.08 19.00 6.33
CA ASN A 87 4.21 19.86 5.92
C ASN A 87 3.81 21.03 5.02
N GLY A 88 2.55 21.09 4.55
CA GLY A 88 2.01 22.20 3.77
C GLY A 88 1.39 23.32 4.63
N LYS A 89 1.52 23.21 5.97
CA LYS A 89 1.30 24.29 6.94
C LYS A 89 2.64 24.84 7.38
#